data_AF-A0A975NMG8-F1
#
_entry.id   AF-A0A975NMG8-F1
#
_cell.length_a   1.000
_cell.length_b   1.000
_cell.length_c   1.000
_cell.angle_alpha   90.00
_cell.angle_beta   90.00
_cell.angle_gamma   90.00
#
_symmetry.space_group_name_H-M   'P 1'
#
loop_
_entity.id
_entity.type
_entity.pdbx_description
1 polymer ?
#
loop_
_entity_poly.entity_id
_entity_poly.type
_entity_poly.pdbx_seq_one_letter_code
_entity_poly.pdbx_strand_id
1 'polypeptide(L)' 'MKRLIEIRNQEFLCRERALLDSERKIFWLAKAEEWERCALDEIALHFRECNLDVTHSLPAAH' A
#
# COMPACT_ATOMS: atom_id res chain seq x y z
N MET A 1 -1.61 8.99 3.41
CA MET A 1 -1.25 9.00 1.96
C MET A 1 0.23 9.16 1.62
N LYS A 2 1.07 9.98 2.29
CA LYS A 2 2.51 10.05 1.95
C LYS A 2 3.22 8.69 2.04
N ARG A 3 2.90 7.90 3.07
CA ARG A 3 3.39 6.54 3.27
C ARG A 3 3.00 5.57 2.14
N LEU A 4 1.79 5.68 1.60
CA LEU A 4 1.35 4.87 0.46
C LEU A 4 2.18 5.13 -0.80
N ILE A 5 2.54 6.38 -1.05
CA ILE A 5 3.40 6.77 -2.19
C ILE A 5 4.79 6.15 -2.02
N GLU A 6 5.35 6.20 -0.82
CA GLU A 6 6.64 5.58 -0.50
C GLU A 6 6.63 4.07 -0.71
N ILE A 7 5.57 3.39 -0.24
CA ILE A 7 5.39 1.94 -0.44
C ILE A 7 5.33 1.60 -1.93
N ARG A 8 4.57 2.37 -2.72
CA ARG A 8 4.45 2.14 -4.16
C ARG A 8 5.75 2.39 -4.92
N ASN A 9 6.55 3.36 -4.49
CA ASN A 9 7.88 3.57 -5.05
C ASN A 9 8.81 2.37 -4.76
N GLN A 10 8.74 1.79 -3.56
CA GLN A 10 9.55 0.60 -3.22
C GLN A 10 9.12 -0.64 -4.02
N GLU A 11 7.82 -0.83 -4.23
CA GLU A 11 7.27 -1.89 -5.09
C GLU A 11 7.81 -1.76 -6.52
N PHE A 12 7.72 -0.55 -7.09
CA PHE A 12 8.22 -0.27 -8.44
C PHE A 12 9.72 -0.58 -8.58
N LEU A 13 10.54 -0.13 -7.62
CA LEU A 13 11.98 -0.41 -7.60
C LEU A 13 12.27 -1.91 -7.54
N CYS A 14 11.50 -2.68 -6.77
CA CYS A 14 11.66 -4.14 -6.70
C CYS A 14 11.34 -4.79 -8.06
N ARG A 15 10.29 -4.34 -8.75
CA ARG A 15 9.94 -4.83 -10.09
C ARG A 15 10.98 -4.48 -11.13
N GLU A 16 11.51 -3.26 -11.10
CA GLU A 16 12.61 -2.85 -11.98
C GLU A 16 13.86 -3.72 -11.74
N ARG A 17 14.20 -3.98 -10.47
CA ARG A 17 15.29 -4.89 -10.09
C ARG A 17 15.06 -6.31 -10.61
N ALA A 18 13.84 -6.82 -10.54
CA ALA A 18 13.49 -8.14 -11.04
C ALA A 18 13.65 -8.30 -12.56
N LEU A 19 13.56 -7.20 -13.32
CA LEU A 19 13.80 -7.19 -14.76
C LEU A 19 15.30 -7.20 -15.08
N LEU A 20 16.11 -6.52 -14.26
CA LEU A 20 17.56 -6.40 -14.45
C LEU A 20 18.36 -7.58 -13.87
N ASP A 21 17.86 -8.19 -12.80
CA ASP A 21 18.51 -9.28 -12.06
C ASP A 21 17.74 -10.59 -12.28
N SER A 22 18.11 -11.31 -13.34
CA SER A 22 17.48 -12.58 -13.74
C SER A 22 17.76 -13.73 -12.77
N GLU A 23 18.91 -13.71 -12.07
CA GLU A 23 19.27 -14.72 -11.07
C GLU A 23 18.40 -14.62 -9.80
N ARG A 24 18.10 -13.40 -9.37
CA ARG A 24 17.28 -13.14 -8.17
C ARG A 24 15.90 -12.61 -8.50
N LYS A 25 15.44 -12.78 -9.74
CA LYS A 25 14.13 -12.30 -10.22
C LYS A 25 12.99 -12.68 -9.27
N ILE A 26 12.94 -13.96 -8.86
CA ILE A 26 11.87 -14.46 -7.97
C ILE A 26 11.93 -13.77 -6.60
N PHE A 27 13.12 -13.55 -6.06
CA PHE A 27 13.31 -12.84 -4.79
C PHE A 27 12.80 -11.39 -4.88
N TRP A 28 13.15 -10.68 -5.96
CA TRP A 28 12.72 -9.31 -6.18
C TRP A 28 11.20 -9.21 -6.42
N LEU A 29 10.61 -10.18 -7.13
CA LEU A 29 9.16 -10.26 -7.30
C LEU A 29 8.44 -10.54 -5.98
N ALA A 30 8.95 -11.44 -5.15
CA ALA A 30 8.37 -11.70 -3.82
C ALA A 30 8.40 -10.46 -2.93
N LYS A 31 9.51 -9.69 -2.97
CA LYS A 31 9.57 -8.39 -2.29
C LYS A 31 8.58 -7.37 -2.85
N ALA A 32 8.40 -7.33 -4.16
CA ALA A 32 7.42 -6.44 -4.79
C ALA A 32 5.98 -6.76 -4.32
N GLU A 33 5.64 -8.05 -4.24
CA GLU A 33 4.34 -8.51 -3.75
C GLU A 33 4.12 -8.17 -2.26
N GLU A 34 5.16 -8.24 -1.43
CA GLU A 34 5.11 -7.80 -0.04
C GLU A 34 4.79 -6.30 0.07
N TRP A 35 5.46 -5.47 -0.74
CA TRP A 35 5.16 -4.04 -0.78
C TRP A 35 3.75 -3.74 -1.30
N GLU A 36 3.28 -4.49 -2.30
CA GLU A 36 1.91 -4.38 -2.79
C GLU A 36 0.88 -4.69 -1.68
N ARG A 37 1.11 -5.74 -0.89
CA ARG A 37 0.26 -6.06 0.26
C ARG A 37 0.28 -4.97 1.33
N CYS A 38 1.45 -4.43 1.66
CA CYS A 38 1.57 -3.29 2.57
C CYS A 38 0.79 -2.05 2.06
N ALA A 39 0.79 -1.79 0.75
CA ALA A 39 0.02 -0.70 0.17
C ALA A 39 -1.49 -0.92 0.32
N LEU A 40 -1.96 -2.17 0.10
CA LEU A 40 -3.36 -2.52 0.27
C LEU A 40 -3.81 -2.38 1.73
N ASP A 41 -2.97 -2.78 2.68
CA ASP A 41 -3.26 -2.63 4.11
C ASP A 41 -3.34 -1.15 4.52
N GLU A 42 -2.43 -0.30 4.03
CA GLU A 42 -2.48 1.15 4.27
C GLU A 42 -3.75 1.79 3.68
N ILE A 43 -4.15 1.37 2.47
CA ILE A 43 -5.40 1.83 1.84
C ILE A 43 -6.61 1.38 2.66
N ALA A 44 -6.64 0.12 3.10
CA ALA A 44 -7.73 -0.43 3.90
C ALA A 44 -7.83 0.25 5.27
N LEU A 45 -6.69 0.56 5.89
CA LEU A 45 -6.63 1.31 7.15
C LEU A 45 -7.22 2.71 6.97
N HIS A 46 -6.75 3.47 5.97
CA HIS A 46 -7.29 4.80 5.69
C HIS A 46 -8.78 4.78 5.35
N PHE A 47 -9.24 3.78 4.59
CA PHE A 47 -10.66 3.64 4.29
C PHE A 47 -11.49 3.44 5.57
N ARG A 48 -11.00 2.61 6.51
CA ARG A 48 -11.65 2.43 7.82
C ARG A 48 -11.64 3.72 8.64
N GLU A 49 -10.51 4.42 8.69
CA GLU A 49 -10.37 5.68 9.41
C GLU A 49 -11.33 6.76 8.86
N CYS A 50 -11.38 6.95 7.54
CA CYS A 50 -12.32 7.89 6.92
C CYS A 50 -13.78 7.55 7.21
N ASN A 51 -14.15 6.27 7.21
CA ASN A 51 -15.53 5.86 7.51
C ASN A 51 -15.89 6.03 9.00
N LEU A 52 -14.91 5.92 9.91
CA LEU A 52 -15.10 6.21 11.33
C LEU A 52 -15.29 7.71 11.59
N ASP A 53 -14.51 8.56 10.92
CA ASP A 53 -14.62 10.02 10.99
C ASP A 53 -15.98 10.53 10.47
N VAL A 54 -16.50 9.93 9.39
CA VAL A 54 -17.85 10.23 8.87
C VAL A 54 -18.94 9.90 9.88
N THR A 55 -18.79 8.81 10.63
CA THR A 55 -19.80 8.37 11.61
C THR A 55 -19.83 9.29 12.83
N HIS A 56 -18.69 9.87 13.21
CA HIS A 56 -18.60 10.83 14.33
C HIS A 56 -19.02 12.26 13.94
N SER A 57 -19.21 12.52 12.64
CA SER A 57 -19.53 13.84 12.09
C SER A 57 -21.01 14.01 11.69
N LEU A 58 -21.84 12.98 11.83
CA LEU A 58 -23.28 13.13 11.67
C LEU A 58 -23.86 13.74 12.95
N PRO A 59 -24.43 14.96 12.91
CA PRO A 59 -25.20 15.43 14.06
C PRO A 59 -26.39 14.49 14.19
N ALA A 60 -26.56 13.90 15.37
CA ALA A 60 -27.77 13.20 15.73
C ALA A 60 -28.95 14.16 15.47
N ALA A 61 -29.67 13.91 14.38
CA ALA A 61 -30.88 14.66 14.05
C ALA A 61 -31.93 14.28 15.10
N HIS A 62 -32.20 15.22 16.00
CA HIS A 62 -33.28 15.18 16.98
C HIS A 62 -34.53 15.85 16.41
#